data_AF-A0A2V5ZQB1-F1
#
_entry.id   AF-A0A2V5ZQB1-F1
#
_cell.length_a   1.000
_cell.length_b   1.000
_cell.length_c   1.000
_cell.angle_alpha   90.00
_cell.angle_beta   90.00
_cell.angle_gamma   90.00
#
_symmetry.space_group_name_H-M   'P 1'
#
loop_
_entity.id
_entity.type
_entity.pdbx_description
1 polymer ?
#
loop_
_entity_poly.entity_id
_entity_poly.type
_entity_poly.pdbx_seq_one_letter_code
_entity_poly.pdbx_strand_id
1 'polypeptide(L)'
;MNSHENASAVFQNLIIDLLRYHSSTHNPTWWDKYQFIKNNSVDANAGSSASISYGKNVDVSNECGPQSETFITINPAQPKMLAAGSNEIVRLPMRGYFSSNGGTSWGGVDLPLPPAKGNGVNFGSDPGLAFDTQGNAFYSYIVVYVGNGFGVNGSGMAVARSTDGGATYPNVTFFSFEGGSSHFNDKPMITADTNASSPFRDNVYVAWDAAVGGSTGGGIRVGTSTDHGANFSVTRADRTANFTLRGTITSRMRSCSIARMTREKLGERKA
;
A
#
# COMPACT_ATOMS: atom_id res chain seq x y z
N MET A 1 24.76 6.25 -59.82
CA MET A 1 24.48 7.53 -59.15
C MET A 1 22.99 7.58 -58.86
N ASN A 2 22.62 7.69 -57.57
CA ASN A 2 21.48 8.37 -56.94
C ASN A 2 20.30 8.85 -57.83
N SER A 3 19.03 8.90 -57.41
CA SER A 3 18.31 8.64 -56.16
C SER A 3 16.80 8.94 -56.40
N HIS A 4 15.95 8.66 -55.41
CA HIS A 4 14.53 9.07 -55.23
C HIS A 4 13.47 8.29 -56.01
N GLU A 5 12.28 7.95 -55.49
CA GLU A 5 11.68 7.80 -54.16
C GLU A 5 10.26 7.26 -54.47
N ASN A 6 9.84 6.12 -53.91
CA ASN A 6 8.45 5.64 -53.99
C ASN A 6 7.89 5.56 -52.58
N ALA A 7 7.52 6.73 -52.04
CA ALA A 7 6.95 6.90 -50.69
C ALA A 7 5.41 6.96 -50.70
N SER A 8 4.73 6.29 -51.64
CA SER A 8 3.26 6.43 -51.78
C SER A 8 2.43 5.15 -51.66
N ALA A 9 3.02 3.98 -51.37
CA ALA A 9 2.25 2.72 -51.32
C ALA A 9 2.23 1.98 -49.97
N VAL A 10 3.00 2.44 -48.96
CA VAL A 10 3.12 1.72 -47.67
C VAL A 10 2.27 2.37 -46.55
N PHE A 11 1.73 3.57 -46.75
CA PHE A 11 1.01 4.31 -45.70
C PHE A 11 -0.51 4.09 -45.65
N GLN A 12 -1.11 3.33 -46.58
CA GLN A 12 -2.57 3.09 -46.57
C GLN A 12 -3.01 1.80 -45.87
N ASN A 13 -2.11 0.85 -45.58
CA ASN A 13 -2.48 -0.41 -44.94
C ASN A 13 -2.24 -0.48 -43.42
N LEU A 14 -1.75 0.59 -42.79
CA LEU A 14 -1.52 0.61 -41.33
C LEU A 14 -2.62 1.36 -40.54
N ILE A 15 -3.58 2.00 -41.21
CA ILE A 15 -4.64 2.80 -40.55
C ILE A 15 -5.99 2.07 -40.50
N ILE A 16 -6.16 0.95 -41.22
CA ILE A 16 -7.46 0.25 -41.27
C ILE A 16 -7.63 -0.79 -40.15
N ASP A 17 -6.55 -1.31 -39.55
CA ASP A 17 -6.65 -2.35 -38.50
C ASP A 17 -6.84 -1.81 -37.07
N LEU A 18 -6.82 -0.48 -36.87
CA LEU A 18 -6.99 0.14 -35.55
C LEU A 18 -8.43 0.54 -35.21
N LEU A 19 -9.40 0.28 -36.09
CA LEU A 19 -10.80 0.70 -35.87
C LEU A 19 -11.87 -0.39 -35.93
N ARG A 20 -11.52 -1.69 -35.97
CA ARG A 20 -12.52 -2.77 -35.81
C ARG A 20 -11.97 -4.00 -35.08
N TYR A 21 -11.67 -3.86 -33.79
CA TYR A 21 -11.78 -5.01 -32.89
C TYR A 21 -13.17 -5.02 -32.26
N HIS A 22 -14.18 -5.38 -33.07
CA HIS A 22 -15.42 -5.91 -32.53
C HIS A 22 -15.11 -7.33 -32.06
N SER A 23 -14.56 -7.45 -30.85
CA SER A 23 -14.49 -8.74 -30.19
C SER A 23 -15.92 -9.26 -30.05
N SER A 24 -16.24 -10.35 -30.73
CA SER A 24 -17.49 -11.10 -30.53
C SER A 24 -17.56 -11.77 -29.16
N THR A 25 -16.50 -11.63 -28.37
CA THR A 25 -16.41 -12.14 -27.01
C THR A 25 -16.55 -10.96 -26.04
N HIS A 26 -17.49 -11.07 -25.09
CA HIS A 26 -17.69 -10.10 -23.99
C HIS A 26 -16.56 -10.18 -22.94
N ASN A 27 -15.35 -10.47 -23.39
CA ASN A 27 -14.22 -10.70 -22.53
C ASN A 27 -13.65 -9.35 -22.09
N PRO A 28 -13.41 -9.15 -20.78
CA PRO A 28 -12.82 -7.92 -20.29
C PRO A 28 -11.38 -7.77 -20.80
N THR A 29 -10.86 -6.55 -20.80
CA THR A 29 -9.51 -6.23 -21.32
C THR A 29 -8.37 -6.99 -20.60
N TRP A 30 -8.63 -7.55 -19.42
CA TRP A 30 -7.70 -8.38 -18.67
C TRP A 30 -7.75 -9.87 -19.03
N TRP A 31 -8.71 -10.32 -19.85
CA TRP A 31 -8.99 -11.74 -20.11
C TRP A 31 -7.80 -12.48 -20.73
N ASP A 32 -7.11 -11.87 -21.70
CA ASP A 32 -5.93 -12.49 -22.31
C ASP A 32 -4.77 -12.62 -21.32
N LYS A 33 -4.60 -11.63 -20.43
CA LYS A 33 -3.62 -11.71 -19.34
C LYS A 33 -3.97 -12.84 -18.36
N TYR A 34 -5.25 -13.00 -18.02
CA TYR A 34 -5.71 -14.12 -17.20
C TYR A 34 -5.44 -15.47 -17.87
N GLN A 35 -5.78 -15.64 -19.15
CA GLN A 35 -5.54 -16.88 -19.88
C GLN A 35 -4.04 -17.17 -20.01
N PHE A 36 -3.22 -16.15 -20.25
CA PHE A 36 -1.77 -16.27 -20.26
C PHE A 36 -1.23 -16.75 -18.92
N ILE A 37 -1.62 -16.13 -17.81
CA ILE A 37 -1.22 -16.55 -16.46
C ILE A 37 -1.75 -17.96 -16.18
N LYS A 38 -3.02 -18.25 -16.40
CA LYS A 38 -3.60 -19.59 -16.15
C LYS A 38 -2.83 -20.70 -16.87
N ASN A 39 -2.42 -20.47 -18.12
CA ASN A 39 -1.75 -21.47 -18.95
C ASN A 39 -0.22 -21.50 -18.78
N ASN A 40 0.40 -20.47 -18.20
CA ASN A 40 1.86 -20.32 -18.10
C ASN A 40 2.41 -20.03 -16.69
N SER A 41 1.55 -19.86 -15.67
CA SER A 41 1.93 -19.39 -14.32
C SER A 41 2.22 -20.50 -13.32
N VAL A 42 2.17 -21.77 -13.73
CA VAL A 42 2.78 -22.82 -12.91
C VAL A 42 4.27 -22.79 -13.22
N ASP A 43 5.05 -22.18 -12.32
CA ASP A 43 6.48 -22.46 -12.27
C ASP A 43 6.64 -23.98 -12.29
N ALA A 44 7.40 -24.52 -13.25
CA ALA A 44 7.65 -25.97 -13.33
C ALA A 44 8.35 -26.54 -12.08
N ASN A 45 8.86 -25.65 -11.23
CA ASN A 45 9.45 -25.91 -9.91
C ASN A 45 8.58 -25.41 -8.75
N ALA A 46 7.29 -25.17 -8.94
CA ALA A 46 6.39 -24.81 -7.86
C ALA A 46 6.42 -25.91 -6.79
N GLY A 47 6.94 -25.57 -5.60
CA GLY A 47 6.94 -26.48 -4.47
C GLY A 47 5.52 -26.94 -4.13
N SER A 48 5.40 -28.10 -3.49
CA SER A 48 4.10 -28.57 -3.00
C SER A 48 3.46 -27.50 -2.11
N SER A 49 2.27 -27.03 -2.50
CA SER A 49 1.46 -26.16 -1.65
C SER A 49 0.46 -27.00 -0.86
N ALA A 50 0.21 -26.60 0.38
CA ALA A 50 -0.86 -27.15 1.21
C ALA A 50 -1.88 -26.05 1.48
N SER A 51 -3.15 -26.37 1.36
CA SER A 51 -4.21 -25.52 1.90
C SER A 51 -4.35 -25.80 3.39
N ILE A 52 -4.47 -24.73 4.19
CA ILE A 52 -4.88 -24.86 5.58
C ILE A 52 -6.41 -24.92 5.65
N SER A 53 -6.95 -25.78 6.50
CA SER A 53 -8.37 -25.71 6.84
C SER A 53 -8.58 -24.53 7.78
N TYR A 54 -9.48 -23.62 7.40
CA TYR A 54 -9.89 -22.47 8.22
C TYR A 54 -11.38 -22.58 8.59
N GLY A 55 -11.77 -21.86 9.65
CA GLY A 55 -13.16 -21.84 10.13
C GLY A 55 -14.11 -21.07 9.21
N LYS A 56 -15.31 -20.78 9.71
CA LYS A 56 -16.24 -19.87 9.01
C LYS A 56 -15.67 -18.45 8.98
N ASN A 57 -16.05 -17.68 7.97
CA ASN A 57 -15.79 -16.25 7.94
C ASN A 57 -16.41 -15.58 9.18
N VAL A 58 -15.68 -14.62 9.74
CA VAL A 58 -16.11 -13.81 10.88
C VAL A 58 -16.36 -12.39 10.38
N ASP A 59 -17.53 -11.84 10.71
CA ASP A 59 -17.80 -10.42 10.56
C ASP A 59 -17.13 -9.68 11.72
N VAL A 60 -15.99 -9.05 11.43
CA VAL A 60 -15.17 -8.36 12.44
C VAL A 60 -15.77 -7.02 12.84
N SER A 61 -16.38 -6.29 11.90
CA SER A 61 -16.97 -4.99 12.21
C SER A 61 -18.29 -5.17 12.96
N ASN A 62 -19.11 -6.14 12.53
CA ASN A 62 -20.48 -6.30 13.01
C ASN A 62 -21.26 -4.96 12.91
N GLU A 63 -20.95 -4.17 11.88
CA GLU A 63 -21.57 -2.88 11.57
C GLU A 63 -22.38 -2.98 10.27
N CYS A 64 -23.43 -2.16 10.17
CA CYS A 64 -24.23 -2.11 8.95
C CYS A 64 -23.48 -1.38 7.84
N GLY A 65 -23.52 -1.94 6.63
CA GLY A 65 -22.94 -1.32 5.45
C GLY A 65 -21.50 -1.77 5.17
N PRO A 66 -20.94 -1.33 4.04
CA PRO A 66 -19.61 -1.75 3.64
C PRO A 66 -18.54 -0.95 4.38
N GLN A 67 -17.50 -1.65 4.81
CA GLN A 67 -16.22 -1.04 5.15
C GLN A 67 -15.27 -1.16 3.96
N SER A 68 -14.44 -0.15 3.76
CA SER A 68 -13.40 -0.16 2.74
C SER A 68 -12.02 -0.17 3.40
N GLU A 69 -11.01 -0.52 2.62
CA GLU A 69 -9.58 -0.52 2.97
C GLU A 69 -9.28 -1.03 4.39
N THR A 70 -8.86 -2.28 4.45
CA THR A 70 -8.68 -2.98 5.72
C THR A 70 -7.23 -3.30 5.98
N PHE A 71 -6.84 -3.34 7.25
CA PHE A 71 -5.54 -3.83 7.68
C PHE A 71 -5.69 -4.72 8.90
N ILE A 72 -4.86 -5.76 9.01
CA ILE A 72 -4.82 -6.66 10.17
C ILE A 72 -3.37 -6.98 10.51
N THR A 73 -3.08 -7.10 11.80
CA THR A 73 -1.76 -7.45 12.32
C THR A 73 -1.89 -8.36 13.53
N ILE A 74 -0.79 -9.05 13.85
CA ILE A 74 -0.67 -10.01 14.95
C ILE A 74 0.41 -9.55 15.91
N ASN A 75 0.16 -9.65 17.21
CA ASN A 75 1.18 -9.37 18.20
C ASN A 75 2.22 -10.52 18.20
N PRO A 76 3.49 -10.27 17.82
CA PRO A 76 4.50 -11.31 17.73
C PRO A 76 4.86 -11.92 19.10
N ALA A 77 4.66 -11.17 20.19
CA ALA A 77 4.89 -11.64 21.55
C ALA A 77 3.69 -12.43 22.12
N GLN A 78 2.48 -12.18 21.61
CA GLN A 78 1.24 -12.83 22.04
C GLN A 78 0.37 -13.17 20.82
N PRO A 79 0.61 -14.30 20.11
CA PRO A 79 -0.02 -14.59 18.82
C PRO A 79 -1.55 -14.75 18.82
N LYS A 80 -2.19 -14.77 19.99
CA LYS A 80 -3.66 -14.73 20.10
C LYS A 80 -4.21 -13.30 20.15
N MET A 81 -3.35 -12.30 20.29
CA MET A 81 -3.72 -10.89 20.23
C MET A 81 -3.59 -10.39 18.80
N LEU A 82 -4.70 -9.95 18.24
CA LEU A 82 -4.81 -9.38 16.90
C LEU A 82 -5.36 -7.97 17.01
N ALA A 83 -4.89 -7.09 16.14
CA ALA A 83 -5.47 -5.78 15.93
C ALA A 83 -5.76 -5.60 14.44
N ALA A 84 -6.86 -4.93 14.12
CA ALA A 84 -7.25 -4.65 12.76
C ALA A 84 -7.87 -3.25 12.66
N GLY A 85 -8.10 -2.80 11.43
CA GLY A 85 -8.69 -1.51 11.15
C GLY A 85 -9.39 -1.49 9.80
N SER A 86 -10.35 -0.58 9.65
CA SER A 86 -11.01 -0.29 8.38
C SER A 86 -11.35 1.19 8.26
N ASN A 87 -11.50 1.67 7.03
CA ASN A 87 -12.26 2.89 6.81
C ASN A 87 -13.70 2.71 7.30
N GLU A 88 -14.28 3.81 7.78
CA GLU A 88 -15.69 3.87 8.19
C GLU A 88 -16.43 4.79 7.23
N ILE A 89 -17.50 4.27 6.63
CA ILE A 89 -18.21 4.94 5.52
C ILE A 89 -19.48 5.65 6.00
N VAL A 90 -20.11 5.15 7.08
CA VAL A 90 -21.45 5.58 7.50
C VAL A 90 -21.37 6.58 8.65
N ARG A 91 -20.31 6.55 9.45
CA ARG A 91 -20.13 7.42 10.62
C ARG A 91 -18.70 7.90 10.80
N LEU A 92 -18.46 8.61 11.89
CA LEU A 92 -17.12 8.99 12.34
C LEU A 92 -16.91 8.54 13.79
N PRO A 93 -15.66 8.31 14.21
CA PRO A 93 -14.43 8.32 13.41
C PRO A 93 -14.17 6.94 12.74
N MET A 94 -12.98 6.78 12.14
CA MET A 94 -12.48 5.51 11.57
C MET A 94 -12.42 4.40 12.63
N ARG A 95 -12.49 3.13 12.18
CA ARG A 95 -12.65 1.97 13.06
C ARG A 95 -11.42 1.12 13.23
N GLY A 96 -11.13 0.82 14.50
CA GLY A 96 -10.20 -0.20 14.92
C GLY A 96 -10.93 -1.40 15.52
N TYR A 97 -10.30 -2.56 15.43
CA TYR A 97 -10.81 -3.82 15.95
C TYR A 97 -9.70 -4.55 16.70
N PHE A 98 -10.07 -5.35 17.69
CA PHE A 98 -9.12 -6.12 18.48
C PHE A 98 -9.69 -7.48 18.85
N SER A 99 -8.80 -8.46 18.97
CA SER A 99 -9.12 -9.81 19.44
C SER A 99 -8.03 -10.30 20.39
N SER A 100 -8.41 -10.95 21.48
CA SER A 100 -7.48 -11.58 22.44
C SER A 100 -7.50 -13.11 22.40
N ASN A 101 -8.27 -13.69 21.45
CA ASN A 101 -8.50 -15.13 21.35
C ASN A 101 -8.28 -15.67 19.93
N GLY A 102 -7.29 -15.11 19.22
CA GLY A 102 -6.87 -15.57 17.90
C GLY A 102 -7.92 -15.32 16.81
N GLY A 103 -8.75 -14.28 16.96
CA GLY A 103 -9.77 -13.91 15.99
C GLY A 103 -11.11 -14.64 16.15
N THR A 104 -11.31 -15.37 17.25
CA THR A 104 -12.59 -16.07 17.54
C THR A 104 -13.71 -15.08 17.86
N SER A 105 -13.40 -14.00 18.57
CA SER A 105 -14.29 -12.86 18.80
C SER A 105 -13.52 -11.55 18.69
N TRP A 106 -14.24 -10.49 18.33
CA TRP A 106 -13.68 -9.16 18.10
C TRP A 106 -14.44 -8.10 18.90
N GLY A 107 -13.70 -7.16 19.45
CA GLY A 107 -14.22 -5.87 19.92
C GLY A 107 -13.87 -4.78 18.91
N GLY A 108 -14.58 -3.65 18.98
CA GLY A 108 -14.33 -2.50 18.13
C GLY A 108 -14.11 -1.23 18.94
N VAL A 109 -13.27 -0.34 18.41
CA VAL A 109 -12.86 0.93 19.03
C VAL A 109 -12.80 2.05 17.99
N ASP A 110 -13.16 3.26 18.42
CA ASP A 110 -13.10 4.46 17.60
C ASP A 110 -11.71 5.10 17.71
N LEU A 111 -11.09 5.41 16.56
CA LEU A 111 -9.77 6.03 16.55
C LEU A 111 -9.88 7.54 16.85
N PRO A 112 -8.91 8.12 17.59
CA PRO A 112 -8.92 9.55 17.88
C PRO A 112 -8.91 10.40 16.61
N LEU A 113 -9.58 11.56 16.64
CA LEU A 113 -9.41 12.60 15.63
C LEU A 113 -8.94 13.89 16.31
N PRO A 114 -8.12 14.70 15.65
CA PRO A 114 -7.84 16.05 16.12
C PRO A 114 -9.10 16.92 15.95
N PRO A 115 -9.15 18.12 16.54
CA PRO A 115 -10.22 19.07 16.25
C PRO A 115 -10.34 19.35 14.74
N ALA A 116 -11.57 19.51 14.26
CA ALA A 116 -11.81 19.95 12.90
C ALA A 116 -11.28 21.38 12.67
N LYS A 117 -11.06 21.75 11.40
CA LYS A 117 -10.58 23.08 11.02
C LYS A 117 -11.76 24.02 10.75
N GLY A 118 -11.85 25.11 11.53
CA GLY A 118 -12.92 26.10 11.39
C GLY A 118 -14.30 25.44 11.52
N ASN A 119 -15.20 25.73 10.58
CA ASN A 119 -16.54 25.16 10.55
C ASN A 119 -16.66 23.86 9.72
N GLY A 120 -15.52 23.29 9.30
CA GLY A 120 -15.47 22.06 8.51
C GLY A 120 -15.59 20.78 9.33
N VAL A 121 -15.39 19.64 8.65
CA VAL A 121 -15.33 18.30 9.27
C VAL A 121 -13.99 17.65 9.00
N ASN A 122 -13.66 16.61 9.76
CA ASN A 122 -12.52 15.75 9.51
C ASN A 122 -12.85 14.28 9.74
N PHE A 123 -12.10 13.41 9.08
CA PHE A 123 -12.25 11.97 9.22
C PHE A 123 -10.91 11.24 9.07
N GLY A 124 -10.87 10.00 9.56
CA GLY A 124 -9.72 9.11 9.43
C GLY A 124 -9.90 8.17 8.24
N SER A 125 -8.81 7.79 7.58
CA SER A 125 -8.81 6.80 6.49
C SER A 125 -7.46 6.07 6.43
N ASP A 126 -7.40 5.02 5.64
CA ASP A 126 -6.22 4.27 5.23
C ASP A 126 -5.49 3.64 6.42
N PRO A 127 -6.09 2.61 7.04
CA PRO A 127 -5.51 2.00 8.22
C PRO A 127 -4.21 1.25 7.91
N GLY A 128 -3.22 1.43 8.78
CA GLY A 128 -2.03 0.59 8.87
C GLY A 128 -1.78 0.23 10.33
N LEU A 129 -1.40 -1.02 10.62
CA LEU A 129 -1.14 -1.46 11.99
C LEU A 129 0.15 -2.26 12.13
N ALA A 130 0.86 -2.05 13.23
CA ALA A 130 2.02 -2.85 13.61
C ALA A 130 2.06 -3.07 15.12
N PHE A 131 2.59 -4.21 15.54
CA PHE A 131 2.99 -4.44 16.93
C PHE A 131 4.51 -4.35 17.06
N ASP A 132 5.00 -3.68 18.10
CA ASP A 132 6.38 -3.84 18.54
C ASP A 132 6.54 -5.09 19.41
N THR A 133 7.77 -5.38 19.83
CA THR A 133 8.03 -6.59 20.63
C THR A 133 7.59 -6.47 22.09
N GLN A 134 7.25 -5.26 22.54
CA GLN A 134 6.73 -4.98 23.88
C GLN A 134 5.21 -5.14 23.93
N GLY A 135 4.57 -5.44 22.78
CA GLY A 135 3.13 -5.62 22.66
C GLY A 135 2.36 -4.31 22.49
N ASN A 136 3.05 -3.20 22.22
CA ASN A 136 2.37 -1.95 21.85
C ASN A 136 1.80 -2.10 20.43
N ALA A 137 0.51 -1.80 20.27
CA ALA A 137 -0.10 -1.69 18.95
C ALA A 137 0.00 -0.25 18.46
N PHE A 138 0.49 -0.05 17.24
CA PHE A 138 0.54 1.24 16.57
C PHE A 138 -0.42 1.23 15.39
N TYR A 139 -1.29 2.23 15.34
CA TYR A 139 -2.27 2.40 14.29
C TYR A 139 -1.97 3.69 13.53
N SER A 140 -1.46 3.57 12.30
CA SER A 140 -1.27 4.70 11.39
C SER A 140 -2.51 4.95 10.54
N TYR A 141 -2.83 6.21 10.30
CA TYR A 141 -3.92 6.62 9.42
C TYR A 141 -3.72 8.05 8.93
N ILE A 142 -4.43 8.40 7.85
CA ILE A 142 -4.54 9.78 7.41
C ILE A 142 -5.70 10.46 8.15
N VAL A 143 -5.54 11.74 8.43
CA VAL A 143 -6.64 12.63 8.83
C VAL A 143 -6.93 13.55 7.66
N VAL A 144 -8.13 13.44 7.10
CA VAL A 144 -8.59 14.29 6.00
C VAL A 144 -9.45 15.41 6.55
N TYR A 145 -9.18 16.65 6.12
CA TYR A 145 -9.97 17.82 6.47
C TYR A 145 -10.78 18.28 5.27
N VAL A 146 -12.07 18.51 5.49
CA VAL A 146 -13.03 18.93 4.45
C VAL A 146 -13.67 20.24 4.87
N GLY A 147 -13.62 21.23 3.98
CA GLY A 147 -14.25 22.52 4.20
C GLY A 147 -15.75 22.53 3.87
N ASN A 148 -16.43 23.63 4.18
CA ASN A 148 -17.89 23.79 4.00
C ASN A 148 -18.39 23.61 2.55
N GLY A 149 -17.50 23.69 1.55
CA GLY A 149 -17.81 23.46 0.13
C GLY A 149 -17.54 22.04 -0.36
N PHE A 150 -17.39 21.06 0.55
CA PHE A 150 -17.05 19.65 0.26
C PHE A 150 -15.68 19.41 -0.40
N GLY A 151 -14.85 20.45 -0.52
CA GLY A 151 -13.47 20.31 -0.97
C GLY A 151 -12.52 19.89 0.17
N VAL A 152 -11.57 19.03 -0.16
CA VAL A 152 -10.44 18.72 0.74
C VAL A 152 -9.61 19.99 0.93
N ASN A 153 -9.47 20.44 2.19
CA ASN A 153 -8.70 21.62 2.56
C ASN A 153 -7.47 21.29 3.43
N GLY A 154 -7.16 20.00 3.55
CA GLY A 154 -5.92 19.53 4.11
C GLY A 154 -5.91 18.05 4.42
N SER A 155 -4.72 17.55 4.73
CA SER A 155 -4.53 16.21 5.30
C SER A 155 -3.44 16.25 6.37
N GLY A 156 -3.31 15.19 7.13
CA GLY A 156 -2.21 14.99 8.07
C GLY A 156 -2.03 13.51 8.37
N MET A 157 -0.89 13.16 8.94
CA MET A 157 -0.62 11.81 9.41
C MET A 157 -0.98 11.70 10.89
N ALA A 158 -1.47 10.52 11.27
CA ALA A 158 -1.67 10.15 12.65
C ALA A 158 -1.04 8.78 12.93
N VAL A 159 -0.45 8.63 14.11
CA VAL A 159 -0.13 7.33 14.69
C VAL A 159 -0.68 7.29 16.11
N ALA A 160 -1.63 6.38 16.35
CA ALA A 160 -2.19 6.13 17.67
C ALA A 160 -1.53 4.89 18.29
N ARG A 161 -1.28 4.91 19.60
CA ARG A 161 -0.67 3.82 20.36
C ARG A 161 -1.65 3.22 21.36
N SER A 162 -1.68 1.90 21.39
CA SER A 162 -2.36 1.07 22.37
C SER A 162 -1.36 0.21 23.14
N THR A 163 -1.62 -0.02 24.42
CA THR A 163 -0.89 -0.96 25.29
C THR A 163 -1.76 -2.13 25.75
N ASP A 164 -3.01 -2.21 25.26
CA ASP A 164 -4.02 -3.18 25.68
C ASP A 164 -4.53 -4.04 24.51
N GLY A 165 -3.67 -4.23 23.49
CA GLY A 165 -3.98 -5.08 22.33
C GLY A 165 -4.84 -4.41 21.26
N GLY A 166 -4.95 -3.09 21.27
CA GLY A 166 -5.79 -2.31 20.38
C GLY A 166 -7.20 -2.06 20.90
N ALA A 167 -7.47 -2.34 22.19
CA ALA A 167 -8.79 -2.09 22.79
C ALA A 167 -9.02 -0.60 23.08
N THR A 168 -7.96 0.14 23.42
CA THR A 168 -7.98 1.60 23.57
C THR A 168 -6.75 2.26 22.96
N TYR A 169 -6.89 3.52 22.54
CA TYR A 169 -5.82 4.33 21.95
C TYR A 169 -5.69 5.69 22.66
N PRO A 170 -5.19 5.73 23.91
CA PRO A 170 -5.14 6.97 24.70
C PRO A 170 -4.05 7.94 24.24
N ASN A 171 -3.05 7.48 23.49
CA ASN A 171 -1.95 8.30 22.99
C ASN A 171 -2.00 8.36 21.47
N VAL A 172 -1.92 9.57 20.91
CA VAL A 172 -1.92 9.80 19.47
C VAL A 172 -1.01 10.96 19.11
N THR A 173 -0.25 10.77 18.02
CA THR A 173 0.65 11.78 17.47
C THR A 173 0.13 12.19 16.09
N PHE A 174 -0.22 13.46 15.93
CA PHE A 174 -0.61 14.05 14.65
C PHE A 174 0.55 14.87 14.07
N PHE A 175 0.92 14.65 12.82
CA PHE A 175 2.10 15.27 12.20
C PHE A 175 1.96 15.38 10.67
N SER A 176 2.93 16.02 10.02
CA SER A 176 3.02 16.17 8.55
C SER A 176 1.75 16.74 7.90
N PHE A 177 1.28 17.89 8.42
CA PHE A 177 0.07 18.56 7.94
C PHE A 177 0.29 19.22 6.56
N GLU A 178 -0.68 19.01 5.67
CA GLU A 178 -0.72 19.60 4.33
C GLU A 178 -2.00 20.44 4.15
N GLY A 179 -1.92 21.50 3.33
CA GLY A 179 -2.99 22.50 3.16
C GLY A 179 -4.05 22.21 2.09
N GLY A 180 -4.03 21.02 1.46
CA GLY A 180 -5.05 20.60 0.49
C GLY A 180 -4.97 21.27 -0.90
N SER A 181 -4.10 22.26 -1.09
CA SER A 181 -3.86 22.94 -2.38
C SER A 181 -3.04 22.07 -3.35
N SER A 182 -3.59 20.93 -3.75
CA SER A 182 -2.95 19.81 -4.48
C SER A 182 -1.98 18.94 -3.67
N HIS A 183 -1.69 19.30 -2.42
CA HIS A 183 -0.88 18.49 -1.50
C HIS A 183 -1.75 17.58 -0.65
N PHE A 184 -1.46 16.28 -0.65
CA PHE A 184 -2.23 15.28 0.08
C PHE A 184 -1.33 14.14 0.56
N ASN A 185 -1.51 13.70 1.81
CA ASN A 185 -0.88 12.50 2.31
C ASN A 185 -1.81 11.31 2.09
N ASP A 186 -1.31 10.22 1.50
CA ASP A 186 -2.10 9.03 1.17
C ASP A 186 -1.37 7.74 1.57
N LYS A 187 -2.16 6.73 1.96
CA LYS A 187 -1.74 5.34 2.23
C LYS A 187 -0.52 5.17 3.14
N PRO A 188 -0.63 5.54 4.43
CA PRO A 188 0.37 5.15 5.41
C PRO A 188 0.51 3.64 5.53
N MET A 189 1.75 3.19 5.44
CA MET A 189 2.16 1.83 5.77
C MET A 189 3.12 1.90 6.95
N ILE A 190 2.80 1.20 8.03
CA ILE A 190 3.55 1.23 9.29
C ILE A 190 4.21 -0.12 9.58
N THR A 191 5.38 -0.09 10.20
CA THR A 191 6.05 -1.24 10.78
C THR A 191 6.77 -0.85 12.06
N ALA A 192 7.03 -1.82 12.92
CA ALA A 192 7.95 -1.70 14.05
C ALA A 192 9.11 -2.68 13.87
N ASP A 193 10.32 -2.28 14.24
CA ASP A 193 11.47 -3.17 14.17
C ASP A 193 11.39 -4.23 15.27
N THR A 194 11.07 -5.46 14.88
CA THR A 194 10.92 -6.60 15.79
C THR A 194 12.16 -7.48 15.87
N ASN A 195 13.24 -7.14 15.15
CA ASN A 195 14.45 -7.96 15.10
C ASN A 195 15.23 -7.87 16.41
N ALA A 196 15.42 -9.02 17.07
CA ALA A 196 16.11 -9.11 18.35
C ALA A 196 17.57 -8.62 18.31
N SER A 197 18.23 -8.68 17.15
CA SER A 197 19.62 -8.24 16.99
C SER A 197 19.74 -6.81 16.46
N SER A 198 18.62 -6.12 16.19
CA SER A 198 18.67 -4.77 15.65
C SER A 198 19.03 -3.75 16.73
N PRO A 199 19.97 -2.81 16.48
CA PRO A 199 20.18 -1.67 17.35
C PRO A 199 19.00 -0.67 17.33
N PHE A 200 18.05 -0.85 16.41
CA PHE A 200 16.86 -0.02 16.23
C PHE A 200 15.58 -0.73 16.67
N ARG A 201 15.71 -1.86 17.38
CA ARG A 201 14.58 -2.65 17.87
C ARG A 201 13.57 -1.77 18.61
N ASP A 202 12.29 -2.02 18.33
CA ASP A 202 11.11 -1.27 18.78
C ASP A 202 10.99 0.18 18.25
N ASN A 203 11.86 0.62 17.33
CA ASN A 203 11.58 1.83 16.55
C ASN A 203 10.38 1.60 15.63
N VAL A 204 9.59 2.67 15.44
CA VAL A 204 8.39 2.67 14.60
C VAL A 204 8.63 3.48 13.35
N TYR A 205 8.28 2.92 12.20
CA TYR A 205 8.46 3.53 10.89
C TYR A 205 7.13 3.58 10.17
N VAL A 206 6.75 4.75 9.68
CA VAL A 206 5.56 4.93 8.84
C VAL A 206 5.97 5.59 7.53
N ALA A 207 5.59 5.00 6.42
CA ALA A 207 5.85 5.52 5.08
C ALA A 207 4.53 5.85 4.39
N TRP A 208 4.49 6.94 3.62
CA TRP A 208 3.28 7.35 2.91
C TRP A 208 3.63 8.11 1.63
N ASP A 209 2.66 8.25 0.73
CA ASP A 209 2.77 9.13 -0.42
C ASP A 209 2.39 10.56 -0.01
N ALA A 210 3.36 11.49 -0.05
CA ALA A 210 3.08 12.91 0.05
C ALA A 210 2.83 13.45 -1.37
N ALA A 211 1.64 13.16 -1.88
CA ALA A 211 1.22 13.45 -3.24
C ALA A 211 1.11 14.96 -3.50
N VAL A 212 1.46 15.36 -4.72
CA VAL A 212 1.25 16.72 -5.25
C VAL A 212 0.56 16.60 -6.60
N GLY A 213 -0.69 17.05 -6.68
CA GLY A 213 -1.54 16.93 -7.87
C GLY A 213 -0.87 17.45 -9.13
N GLY A 214 -0.73 16.58 -10.14
CA GLY A 214 -0.18 16.93 -11.44
C GLY A 214 1.33 17.20 -11.49
N SER A 215 2.08 16.82 -10.44
CA SER A 215 3.53 17.09 -10.36
C SER A 215 4.33 15.89 -9.84
N THR A 216 5.57 15.77 -10.31
CA THR A 216 6.58 14.87 -9.72
C THR A 216 7.18 15.42 -8.42
N GLY A 217 6.72 16.60 -7.97
CA GLY A 217 7.17 17.27 -6.74
C GLY A 217 6.79 16.54 -5.45
N GLY A 218 5.80 15.64 -5.50
CA GLY A 218 5.41 14.78 -4.39
C GLY A 218 6.44 13.71 -4.03
N GLY A 219 6.00 12.57 -3.52
CA GLY A 219 6.82 11.38 -3.34
C GLY A 219 6.86 10.84 -1.93
N ILE A 220 7.65 9.78 -1.74
CA ILE A 220 7.59 8.98 -0.51
C ILE A 220 8.23 9.71 0.66
N ARG A 221 7.51 9.77 1.76
CA ARG A 221 8.01 10.20 3.07
C ARG A 221 8.12 9.02 4.00
N VAL A 222 9.06 9.11 4.94
CA VAL A 222 9.21 8.16 6.04
C VAL A 222 9.31 8.95 7.33
N GLY A 223 8.39 8.68 8.25
CA GLY A 223 8.42 9.10 9.64
C GLY A 223 9.08 8.02 10.47
N THR A 224 10.01 8.39 11.33
CA THR A 224 10.67 7.50 12.29
C THR A 224 10.42 7.99 13.71
N SER A 225 9.95 7.08 14.56
CA SER A 225 9.86 7.28 16.00
C SER A 225 10.83 6.32 16.71
N THR A 226 11.60 6.89 17.63
CA THR A 226 12.51 6.17 18.53
C THR A 226 12.01 6.18 19.98
N ASP A 227 10.76 6.59 20.18
CA ASP A 227 10.14 6.82 21.48
C ASP A 227 8.73 6.23 21.55
N HIS A 228 8.55 5.07 20.90
CA HIS A 228 7.30 4.31 20.89
C HIS A 228 6.10 5.16 20.43
N GLY A 229 6.25 5.82 19.29
CA GLY A 229 5.19 6.57 18.61
C GLY A 229 4.86 7.94 19.20
N ALA A 230 5.59 8.40 20.22
CA ALA A 230 5.31 9.69 20.86
C ALA A 230 5.74 10.88 19.97
N ASN A 231 6.83 10.75 19.21
CA ASN A 231 7.27 11.76 18.24
C ASN A 231 7.78 11.11 16.96
N PHE A 232 7.62 11.81 15.82
CA PHE A 232 8.10 11.34 14.52
C PHE A 232 9.00 12.38 13.85
N SER A 233 10.20 11.94 13.46
CA SER A 233 11.09 12.68 12.56
C SER A 233 10.81 12.26 11.12
N VAL A 234 10.55 13.22 10.22
CA VAL A 234 10.13 12.95 8.84
C VAL A 234 11.26 13.21 7.85
N THR A 235 11.49 12.26 6.94
CA THR A 235 12.46 12.37 5.85
C THR A 235 11.81 12.03 4.50
N ARG A 236 12.44 12.46 3.41
CA ARG A 236 12.04 12.11 2.03
C ARG A 236 12.88 10.92 1.55
N ALA A 237 12.22 9.83 1.13
CA ALA A 237 12.87 8.53 0.87
C ALA A 237 13.14 8.23 -0.61
N ASP A 238 12.56 9.00 -1.53
CA ASP A 238 12.63 8.79 -2.98
C ASP A 238 13.69 9.67 -3.69
N ARG A 239 14.51 10.43 -2.94
CA ARG A 239 15.62 11.21 -3.52
C ARG A 239 16.92 10.39 -3.54
N THR A 240 17.50 10.27 -4.72
CA THR A 240 18.74 9.52 -5.03
C THR A 240 20.01 10.05 -4.35
N ALA A 241 19.97 11.16 -3.62
CA ALA A 241 21.16 11.77 -3.03
C ALA A 241 21.74 11.00 -1.81
N ASN A 242 21.01 10.04 -1.23
CA ASN A 242 21.44 9.35 0.01
C ASN A 242 21.76 7.86 -0.15
N PHE A 243 21.71 7.29 -1.37
CA PHE A 243 22.10 5.88 -1.58
C PHE A 243 23.56 5.78 -2.01
N THR A 244 24.50 6.06 -1.09
CA THR A 244 25.88 5.59 -1.25
C THR A 244 25.95 4.19 -0.67
N LEU A 245 26.04 3.16 -1.51
CA LEU A 245 26.40 1.81 -1.09
C LEU A 245 27.81 1.84 -0.47
N ARG A 246 27.91 2.04 0.85
CA ARG A 246 29.14 1.76 1.58
C ARG A 246 29.14 0.28 1.97
N GLY A 247 29.47 -0.57 1.00
CA GLY A 247 29.64 -1.99 1.23
C GLY A 247 29.56 -2.78 -0.06
N THR A 248 30.67 -3.39 -0.46
CA THR A 248 30.70 -4.40 -1.51
C THR A 248 29.86 -5.59 -1.04
N ILE A 249 28.62 -5.71 -1.53
CA ILE A 249 27.89 -6.98 -1.46
C ILE A 249 28.56 -7.89 -2.48
N THR A 250 29.45 -8.77 -2.04
CA THR A 250 29.83 -9.95 -2.83
C THR A 250 28.61 -10.85 -2.93
N SER A 251 27.73 -10.59 -3.90
CA SER A 251 26.69 -11.54 -4.26
C SER A 251 27.39 -12.73 -4.92
N ARG A 252 27.43 -13.88 -4.24
CA ARG A 252 27.43 -15.15 -4.96
C ARG A 252 26.05 -15.33 -5.58
N MET A 253 25.80 -14.59 -6.66
CA MET A 253 24.70 -14.90 -7.58
C MET A 253 25.03 -16.25 -8.20
N ARG A 254 24.34 -17.30 -7.77
CA ARG A 254 24.16 -18.47 -8.65
C ARG A 254 23.27 -17.97 -9.79
N SER A 255 23.84 -17.93 -10.98
CA SER A 255 23.19 -17.47 -12.21
C SER A 255 21.86 -18.22 -12.41
N CYS A 256 20.76 -17.49 -12.42
CA CYS A 256 19.56 -17.88 -13.15
C CYS A 256 19.48 -16.93 -14.34
N SER A 257 19.78 -17.45 -15.53
CA SER A 257 19.91 -16.66 -16.74
C SER A 257 18.54 -16.14 -17.20
N ILE A 258 18.35 -14.83 -17.17
CA ILE A 258 17.26 -14.17 -17.92
C ILE A 258 17.70 -14.12 -19.38
N ALA A 259 17.02 -14.88 -20.24
CA ALA A 259 17.21 -14.82 -21.68
C ALA A 259 16.75 -13.45 -22.22
N ARG A 260 17.71 -12.69 -22.76
CA ARG A 260 17.48 -11.51 -23.59
C ARG A 260 16.95 -11.99 -24.94
N MET A 261 15.70 -11.66 -25.29
CA MET A 261 15.18 -11.89 -26.63
C MET A 261 15.54 -10.67 -27.51
N THR A 262 16.64 -10.76 -28.25
CA THR A 262 16.93 -9.85 -29.37
C THR A 262 16.13 -10.28 -30.59
N ARG A 263 15.44 -9.33 -31.25
CA ARG A 263 14.77 -9.54 -32.54
C ARG A 263 15.80 -9.94 -33.60
N GLU A 264 15.75 -11.18 -34.06
CA GLU A 264 16.39 -11.59 -35.31
C GLU A 264 15.36 -11.60 -36.45
N LYS A 265 15.79 -11.01 -37.58
CA LYS A 265 15.07 -10.97 -38.85
C LYS A 265 14.91 -12.39 -39.39
N LEU A 266 13.68 -12.85 -39.60
CA LEU A 266 13.41 -14.01 -40.44
C LEU A 266 13.57 -13.62 -41.90
N GLY A 267 14.69 -14.05 -42.49
CA GLY A 267 14.87 -14.13 -43.93
C GLY A 267 14.30 -15.44 -44.45
N GLU A 268 13.48 -15.34 -45.50
CA GLU A 268 13.02 -16.46 -46.31
C GLU A 268 14.20 -17.29 -46.87
N ARG A 269 14.13 -18.62 -46.77
CA ARG A 269 14.67 -19.52 -47.80
C ARG A 269 13.77 -20.74 -47.98
N LYS A 270 13.42 -20.93 -49.25
CA LYS A 270 12.72 -22.02 -49.92
C LYS A 270 13.20 -23.42 -49.51
N ALA A 271 12.25 -24.32 -49.30
CA ALA A 271 12.10 -25.57 -50.06
C ALA A 271 10.59 -25.89 -50.13
#